data_AF-A0A8X6NIK9-F1
#
_entry.id   AF-A0A8X6NIK9-F1
#
_cell.length_a   1.000
_cell.length_b   1.000
_cell.length_c   1.000
_cell.angle_alpha   90.00
_cell.angle_beta   90.00
_cell.angle_gamma   90.00
#
_symmetry.space_group_name_H-M   'P 1'
#
loop_
_entity.id
_entity.type
_entity.pdbx_description
1 polymer ?
#
loop_
_entity_poly.entity_id
_entity_poly.type
_entity_poly.pdbx_seq_one_letter_code
_entity_poly.pdbx_strand_id
1 'polypeptide(L)'
;MPTAAFFTDMKAEMSDLQMEAEQLTFADSASFKRIYVSELTRSPFEAEQSPNTMQYSGRFHHLSDWTVRTILAKSCPKRRARIVSHFIRIAEVLHQFRNFHS
;
A
#
# COMPACT_ATOMS: atom_id res chain seq x y z
N MET A 1 25.16 1.87 -25.19
CA MET A 1 24.65 0.50 -24.98
C MET A 1 24.46 0.30 -23.48
N PRO A 2 23.26 -0.04 -22.97
CA PRO A 2 23.09 -0.39 -21.55
C PRO A 2 23.85 -1.69 -21.27
N THR A 3 24.63 -1.72 -20.19
CA THR A 3 25.43 -2.88 -19.77
C THR A 3 24.56 -3.94 -19.08
N ALA A 4 25.00 -5.20 -19.05
CA ALA A 4 24.24 -6.30 -18.43
C ALA A 4 23.82 -6.01 -16.96
N ALA A 5 24.64 -5.26 -16.21
CA ALA A 5 24.33 -4.82 -14.85
C ALA A 5 23.06 -3.95 -14.77
N PHE A 6 22.81 -3.10 -15.77
CA PHE A 6 21.61 -2.25 -15.83
C PHE A 6 20.32 -3.06 -15.93
N PHE A 7 20.33 -4.14 -16.72
CA PHE A 7 19.16 -5.02 -16.85
C PHE A 7 18.91 -5.89 -15.62
N THR A 8 19.97 -6.27 -14.90
CA THR A 8 19.85 -7.02 -13.64
C THR A 8 19.27 -6.15 -12.53
N ASP A 9 19.75 -4.91 -12.38
CA ASP A 9 19.22 -3.95 -11.40
C ASP A 9 17.74 -3.66 -11.63
N MET A 10 17.34 -3.48 -12.89
CA MET A 10 15.94 -3.23 -13.26
C MET A 10 15.03 -4.42 -12.93
N LYS A 11 15.52 -5.66 -13.11
CA LYS A 11 14.78 -6.86 -12.73
C LYS A 11 14.64 -6.99 -11.21
N ALA A 12 15.70 -6.65 -10.47
CA ALA A 12 15.66 -6.66 -9.00
C ALA A 12 14.67 -5.60 -8.48
N GLU A 13 14.74 -4.36 -8.97
CA GLU A 13 13.81 -3.29 -8.59
C GLU A 13 12.36 -3.66 -8.91
N MET A 14 12.11 -4.30 -10.06
CA MET A 14 10.77 -4.75 -10.44
C MET A 14 10.27 -5.92 -9.57
N SER A 15 11.17 -6.81 -9.14
CA SER A 15 10.86 -7.89 -8.19
C SER A 15 10.51 -7.33 -6.80
N ASP A 16 11.21 -6.28 -6.36
CA ASP A 16 10.95 -5.63 -5.06
C ASP A 16 9.58 -4.94 -5.07
N LEU A 17 9.24 -4.23 -6.14
CA LEU A 17 7.92 -3.62 -6.33
C LEU A 17 6.78 -4.65 -6.28
N GLN A 18 6.98 -5.81 -6.92
CA GLN A 18 6.01 -6.91 -6.87
C GLN A 18 5.83 -7.43 -5.45
N MET A 19 6.93 -7.69 -4.74
CA MET A 19 6.89 -8.17 -3.37
C MET A 19 6.17 -7.19 -2.43
N GLU A 20 6.46 -5.89 -2.54
CA GLU A 20 5.79 -4.85 -1.73
C GLU A 20 4.29 -4.80 -2.01
N ALA A 21 3.88 -4.81 -3.28
CA ALA A 21 2.47 -4.82 -3.67
C ALA A 21 1.74 -6.11 -3.23
N GLU A 22 2.41 -7.26 -3.28
CA GLU A 22 1.88 -8.54 -2.79
C GLU A 22 1.64 -8.50 -1.29
N GLN A 23 2.60 -7.99 -0.51
CA GLN A 23 2.46 -7.89 0.94
C GLN A 23 1.33 -6.93 1.35
N LEU A 24 1.22 -5.78 0.68
CA LEU A 24 0.10 -4.85 0.89
C LEU A 24 -1.24 -5.52 0.58
N THR A 25 -1.33 -6.20 -0.55
CA THR A 25 -2.55 -6.92 -0.98
C THR A 25 -2.91 -8.07 -0.05
N PHE A 26 -1.93 -8.84 0.41
CA PHE A 26 -2.15 -9.93 1.35
C PHE A 26 -2.71 -9.41 2.68
N ALA A 27 -2.10 -8.36 3.23
CA ALA A 27 -2.51 -7.79 4.49
C ALA A 27 -3.90 -7.12 4.39
N ASP A 28 -4.20 -6.42 3.28
CA ASP A 28 -5.53 -5.85 3.04
C ASP A 28 -6.59 -6.94 2.88
N SER A 29 -6.30 -7.99 2.12
CA SER A 29 -7.20 -9.14 1.95
C SER A 29 -7.48 -9.83 3.29
N ALA A 30 -6.46 -10.01 4.12
CA ALA A 30 -6.60 -10.62 5.43
C ALA A 30 -7.48 -9.78 6.37
N SER A 31 -7.32 -8.45 6.36
CA SER A 31 -8.19 -7.55 7.14
C SER A 31 -9.61 -7.50 6.59
N PHE A 32 -9.79 -7.41 5.28
CA PHE A 32 -11.11 -7.37 4.64
C PHE A 32 -11.93 -8.63 4.93
N LYS A 33 -11.29 -9.82 4.88
CA LYS A 33 -11.94 -11.11 5.16
C LYS A 33 -12.44 -11.26 6.60
N ARG A 34 -12.01 -10.40 7.52
CA ARG A 34 -12.47 -10.41 8.92
C ARG A 34 -13.76 -9.63 9.13
N ILE A 35 -14.19 -8.83 8.15
CA ILE A 35 -15.40 -8.01 8.26
C ILE A 35 -16.64 -8.90 8.17
N TYR A 36 -17.48 -8.88 9.20
CA TYR A 36 -18.77 -9.56 9.16
C TYR A 36 -19.84 -8.71 8.47
N VAL A 37 -20.80 -9.36 7.80
CA VAL A 37 -21.94 -8.68 7.16
C VAL A 37 -22.75 -7.87 8.18
N SER A 38 -22.85 -8.35 9.42
CA SER A 38 -23.55 -7.64 10.50
C SER A 38 -22.91 -6.28 10.83
N GLU A 39 -21.60 -6.13 10.67
CA GLU A 39 -20.89 -4.86 10.85
C GLU A 39 -21.25 -3.86 9.74
N LEU A 40 -21.59 -4.35 8.54
CA LEU A 40 -21.98 -3.50 7.40
C LEU A 40 -23.42 -2.98 7.51
N THR A 41 -24.27 -3.69 8.26
CA THR A 41 -25.66 -3.29 8.50
C THR A 41 -25.84 -2.36 9.68
N ARG A 42 -24.80 -2.17 10.50
CA ARG A 42 -24.80 -1.30 11.69
C ARG A 42 -24.19 0.05 11.37
N SER A 43 -24.29 0.99 12.30
CA SER A 43 -23.64 2.29 12.15
C SER A 43 -22.13 2.09 11.94
N PRO A 44 -21.53 2.61 10.85
CA PRO A 44 -20.10 2.45 10.59
C PRO A 44 -19.23 3.26 11.58
N PHE A 45 -19.84 4.12 12.39
CA PHE A 45 -19.15 5.01 13.32
C PHE A 45 -19.07 4.46 14.75
N GLU A 46 -19.68 3.30 15.03
CA GLU A 46 -19.64 2.68 16.34
C GLU A 46 -18.58 1.58 16.39
N ALA A 47 -17.41 1.89 16.92
CA ALA A 47 -16.27 0.99 16.97
C ALA A 47 -16.54 -0.32 17.72
N GLU A 48 -17.46 -0.30 18.70
CA GLU A 48 -17.90 -1.49 19.43
C GLU A 48 -18.74 -2.44 18.56
N GLN A 49 -19.48 -1.89 17.61
CA GLN A 49 -20.43 -2.63 16.78
C GLN A 49 -19.85 -3.08 15.43
N SER A 50 -18.79 -2.39 14.98
CA SER A 50 -18.12 -2.59 13.70
C SER A 50 -16.59 -2.60 13.81
N PRO A 51 -16.00 -3.41 14.71
CA PRO A 51 -14.58 -3.36 15.04
C PRO A 51 -13.66 -3.71 13.86
N ASN A 52 -14.02 -4.66 13.00
CA ASN A 52 -13.20 -5.06 11.86
C ASN A 52 -13.29 -4.04 10.74
N THR A 53 -14.49 -3.47 10.51
CA THR A 53 -14.67 -2.35 9.57
C THR A 53 -13.82 -1.15 9.97
N MET A 54 -13.82 -0.79 11.26
CA MET A 54 -13.01 0.30 11.79
C MET A 54 -11.51 -0.01 11.72
N GLN A 55 -11.10 -1.24 12.01
CA GLN A 55 -9.70 -1.66 11.87
C GLN A 55 -9.24 -1.58 10.40
N TYR A 56 -10.08 -2.01 9.46
CA TYR A 56 -9.77 -1.95 8.03
C TYR A 56 -9.62 -0.51 7.55
N SER A 57 -10.55 0.38 7.93
CA SER A 57 -10.42 1.82 7.68
C SER A 57 -9.18 2.43 8.35
N GLY A 58 -8.89 2.04 9.59
CA GLY A 58 -7.70 2.48 10.32
C GLY A 58 -6.39 2.09 9.62
N ARG A 59 -6.36 0.93 8.96
CA ARG A 59 -5.20 0.48 8.17
C ARG A 59 -4.97 1.39 6.95
N PHE A 60 -6.01 1.78 6.24
CA PHE A 60 -5.92 2.76 5.14
C PHE A 60 -5.34 4.09 5.61
N HIS A 61 -5.82 4.60 6.75
CA HIS A 61 -5.29 5.82 7.35
C HIS A 61 -3.82 5.67 7.75
N HIS A 62 -3.45 4.55 8.37
CA HIS A 62 -2.07 4.28 8.75
C HIS A 62 -1.13 4.25 7.53
N LEU A 63 -1.54 3.59 6.44
CA LEU A 63 -0.74 3.49 5.22
C LEU A 63 -0.58 4.87 4.54
N SER A 64 -1.66 5.66 4.50
CA SER A 64 -1.63 7.03 3.98
C SER A 64 -0.67 7.91 4.79
N ASP A 65 -0.79 7.88 6.12
CA ASP A 65 0.08 8.61 7.04
C ASP A 65 1.54 8.18 6.90
N TRP A 66 1.79 6.87 6.82
CA TRP A 66 3.13 6.33 6.65
C TRP A 66 3.75 6.79 5.32
N THR A 67 2.98 6.79 4.24
CA THR A 67 3.43 7.26 2.92
C THR A 67 3.86 8.73 2.97
N VAL A 68 3.01 9.60 3.54
CA VAL A 68 3.30 11.03 3.70
C VAL A 68 4.55 11.23 4.57
N ARG A 69 4.63 10.57 5.73
CA ARG A 69 5.79 10.67 6.64
C ARG A 69 7.08 10.19 5.98
N THR A 70 7.02 9.13 5.18
CA THR A 70 8.17 8.57 4.47
C THR A 70 8.72 9.54 3.44
N ILE A 71 7.84 10.23 2.71
CA ILE A 71 8.22 11.29 1.77
C ILE A 71 8.81 12.49 2.52
N LEU A 72 8.11 13.00 3.55
CA LEU A 72 8.52 14.20 4.28
C LEU A 72 9.78 13.99 5.13
N ALA A 73 10.10 12.75 5.51
CA ALA A 73 11.33 12.42 6.23
C ALA A 73 12.61 12.70 5.41
N LYS A 74 12.52 12.92 4.09
CA LYS A 74 13.70 13.30 3.28
C LYS A 74 13.77 14.82 3.08
N SER A 75 14.88 15.40 3.54
CA SER A 75 15.17 16.84 3.42
C SER A 75 15.35 17.30 1.96
N CYS A 76 15.96 16.47 1.11
CA CYS A 76 16.26 16.82 -0.28
C CYS A 76 15.07 16.60 -1.24
N PRO A 77 14.65 17.61 -2.03
CA PRO A 77 13.57 17.48 -3.01
C PRO A 77 13.80 16.33 -4.02
N LYS A 78 15.03 16.16 -4.52
CA LYS A 78 15.37 15.07 -5.45
C LYS A 78 15.14 13.70 -4.83
N ARG A 79 15.39 13.53 -3.53
CA ARG A 79 15.13 12.26 -2.82
C ARG A 79 13.64 12.04 -2.60
N ARG A 80 12.87 13.09 -2.29
CA ARG A 80 11.41 13.01 -2.20
C ARG A 80 10.79 12.58 -3.51
N ALA A 81 11.23 13.18 -4.63
CA ALA A 81 10.75 12.80 -5.96
C ALA A 81 10.98 11.30 -6.25
N ARG A 82 12.16 10.75 -5.91
CA ARG A 82 12.44 9.31 -6.08
C ARG A 82 11.49 8.43 -5.26
N ILE A 83 11.18 8.80 -4.02
CA ILE A 83 10.25 8.06 -3.16
C ILE A 83 8.82 8.15 -3.71
N VAL A 84 8.38 9.32 -4.14
CA VAL A 84 7.07 9.50 -4.77
C VAL A 84 6.96 8.63 -6.02
N SER A 85 7.98 8.63 -6.89
CA SER A 85 8.02 7.76 -8.06
C SER A 85 7.98 6.27 -7.70
N HIS A 86 8.63 5.87 -6.61
CA HIS A 86 8.55 4.49 -6.10
C HIS A 86 7.12 4.12 -5.70
N PHE A 87 6.45 4.95 -4.89
CA PHE A 87 5.06 4.72 -4.51
C PHE A 87 4.09 4.69 -5.69
N ILE A 88 4.29 5.53 -6.71
CA ILE A 88 3.49 5.50 -7.93
C ILE A 88 3.64 4.14 -8.64
N ARG A 89 4.87 3.61 -8.75
CA ARG A 89 5.11 2.29 -9.36
C ARG A 89 4.48 1.16 -8.55
N ILE A 90 4.51 1.22 -7.22
CA ILE A 90 3.77 0.26 -6.38
C ILE A 90 2.27 0.34 -6.68
N ALA A 91 1.70 1.55 -6.78
CA ALA A 91 0.28 1.74 -7.09
C ALA A 91 -0.11 1.17 -8.47
N GLU A 92 0.77 1.27 -9.47
CA GLU A 92 0.58 0.62 -10.78
C GLU A 92 0.51 -0.91 -10.66
N VAL A 93 1.38 -1.53 -9.84
CA VAL A 93 1.36 -2.98 -9.59
C VAL A 93 0.12 -3.38 -8.78
N LEU A 94 -0.26 -2.61 -7.75
CA LEU A 94 -1.49 -2.82 -6.99
C LEU A 94 -2.73 -2.78 -7.89
N HIS A 95 -2.74 -1.88 -8.87
CA HIS A 95 -3.81 -1.81 -9.86
C HIS A 95 -3.88 -3.09 -10.72
N GLN A 96 -2.73 -3.67 -11.11
CA GLN A 96 -2.67 -4.95 -11.81
C GLN A 96 -3.20 -6.11 -10.94
N PHE A 97 -2.96 -6.06 -9.63
CA PHE A 97 -3.50 -7.02 -8.66
C PHE A 97 -4.97 -6.80 -8.32
N ARG A 98 -5.59 -5.73 -8.85
CA ARG A 98 -6.96 -5.30 -8.54
C ARG A 98 -7.16 -4.98 -7.06
N ASN A 99 -6.09 -4.58 -6.37
CA ASN A 99 -6.19 -4.00 -5.04
C ASN A 99 -6.43 -2.49 -5.18
N PHE A 100 -7.67 -2.07 -4.98
CA PHE A 100 -8.07 -0.65 -5.07
C PHE A 100 -8.20 0.01 -3.69
N HIS A 101 -7.87 -0.72 -2.61
CA HIS A 101 -7.96 -0.21 -1.25
C HIS A 101 -6.65 0.44 -0.77
N SER A 102 -5.52 -0.22 -1.04
CA SER A 102 -4.16 0.32 -0.82
C SER A 102 -3.88 1.55 -1.68
#